data_AF-A0A3L6QXZ1-F1
#
_entry.id   AF-A0A3L6QXZ1-F1
#
_cell.length_a   1.000
_cell.length_b   1.000
_cell.length_c   1.000
_cell.angle_alpha   90.00
_cell.angle_beta   90.00
_cell.angle_gamma   90.00
#
_symmetry.space_group_name_H-M   'P 1'
#
loop_
_entity.id
_entity.type
_entity.pdbx_description
1 polymer ?
#
loop_
_entity_poly.entity_id
_entity_poly.type
_entity_poly.pdbx_seq_one_letter_code
_entity_poly.pdbx_strand_id
1 'polypeptide(L)'
;MEKMYIPYKFPSSLSGWKERWFYIGNHAPSLPDRTAGVPKITGGWTRKALELSQVNELLAKIKILKDDGVTGVSVMYSWIGRRIQPLQQRSHFGFEYMGLKDPSRFSTEQIHQAEALRQVS
;
A
#
# COMPACT_ATOMS: atom_id res chain seq x y z
N MET A 1 -2.54 -15.71 -13.94
CA MET A 1 -2.35 -14.98 -12.65
C MET A 1 -3.51 -14.03 -12.35
N GLU A 2 -4.05 -13.30 -13.34
CA GLU A 2 -5.12 -12.30 -13.15
C GLU A 2 -6.42 -12.81 -12.50
N LYS A 3 -6.74 -14.10 -12.63
CA LYS A 3 -7.99 -14.65 -12.06
C LYS A 3 -8.06 -14.57 -10.54
N MET A 4 -6.92 -14.57 -9.84
CA MET A 4 -6.88 -14.59 -8.37
C MET A 4 -6.93 -13.20 -7.74
N TYR A 5 -6.50 -12.16 -8.46
CA TYR A 5 -6.39 -10.82 -7.89
C TYR A 5 -7.71 -10.05 -7.98
N ILE A 6 -7.89 -9.16 -7.01
CA ILE A 6 -8.98 -8.19 -6.99
C ILE A 6 -8.78 -7.22 -8.17
N PRO A 7 -9.76 -7.08 -9.07
CA PRO A 7 -9.64 -6.19 -10.20
C PRO A 7 -9.58 -4.73 -9.73
N TYR A 8 -8.63 -3.98 -10.27
CA TYR A 8 -8.55 -2.54 -10.09
C TYR A 8 -8.01 -1.90 -11.36
N LYS A 9 -8.69 -0.86 -11.84
CA LYS A 9 -8.23 -0.06 -12.97
C LYS A 9 -7.33 1.04 -12.41
N PHE A 10 -6.03 0.87 -12.58
CA PHE A 10 -5.09 1.95 -12.34
C PHE A 10 -5.21 2.99 -13.47
N PRO A 11 -5.17 4.29 -13.16
CA PRO A 11 -5.00 5.29 -14.19
C PRO A 11 -3.64 5.09 -14.88
N SER A 12 -3.61 5.19 -16.21
CA SER A 12 -2.38 5.03 -17.00
C SER A 12 -1.36 6.16 -16.76
N SER A 13 -1.82 7.26 -16.18
CA SER A 13 -0.97 8.33 -15.66
C SER A 13 -1.60 8.92 -14.40
N LEU A 14 -0.76 9.29 -13.43
CA LEU A 14 -1.18 10.05 -12.26
C LEU A 14 -0.83 11.54 -12.47
N SER A 15 -1.27 12.15 -13.59
CA SER A 15 -0.99 13.57 -13.83
C SER A 15 -1.49 14.44 -12.65
N GLY A 16 -0.69 15.41 -12.24
CA GLY A 16 -0.97 16.22 -11.05
C GLY A 16 -0.66 15.55 -9.70
N TRP A 17 -0.10 14.32 -9.66
CA TRP A 17 0.27 13.67 -8.39
C TRP A 17 1.15 14.55 -7.49
N LYS A 18 2.06 15.32 -8.11
CA LYS A 18 2.96 16.26 -7.43
C LYS A 18 2.22 17.33 -6.61
N GLU A 19 1.00 17.71 -7.00
CA GLU A 19 0.19 18.71 -6.29
C GLU A 19 -0.47 18.13 -5.03
N ARG A 20 -0.55 16.80 -4.93
CA ARG A 20 -1.12 16.08 -3.78
C ARG A 20 -0.05 15.64 -2.77
N TRP A 21 1.23 15.85 -3.07
CA TRP A 21 2.34 15.52 -2.19
C TRP A 21 2.79 16.78 -1.45
N PHE A 22 2.98 16.69 -0.14
CA PHE A 22 3.72 17.68 0.61
C PHE A 22 5.18 17.21 0.72
N TYR A 23 6.11 18.10 0.41
CA TYR A 23 7.53 17.83 0.64
C TYR A 23 7.80 17.95 2.14
N ILE A 24 8.42 16.93 2.72
CA ILE A 24 9.01 17.00 4.05
C ILE A 24 10.50 17.33 3.92
N GLY A 25 11.05 18.14 4.83
CA GLY A 25 12.48 18.40 4.88
C GLY A 25 13.26 17.11 5.10
N ASN A 26 14.47 17.02 4.53
CA ASN A 26 15.37 15.87 4.74
C ASN A 26 16.04 15.94 6.12
N HIS A 27 15.22 15.80 7.18
CA HIS A 27 15.66 15.85 8.58
C HIS A 27 16.65 14.72 8.90
N ALA A 28 17.46 14.91 9.95
CA ALA A 28 18.43 13.91 10.36
C ALA A 28 17.76 12.60 10.87
N PRO A 29 18.32 11.41 10.55
CA PRO A 29 19.42 11.20 9.63
C PRO A 29 18.97 11.43 8.18
N SER A 30 19.71 12.26 7.46
CA SER A 30 19.38 12.63 6.10
C SER A 30 19.46 11.41 5.18
N LEU A 31 18.49 11.29 4.28
CA LEU A 31 18.53 10.34 3.17
C LEU A 31 19.79 10.58 2.34
N PRO A 32 20.43 9.53 1.82
CA PRO A 32 21.58 9.66 0.93
C PRO A 32 21.21 10.45 -0.33
N ASP A 33 22.21 11.09 -0.93
CA ASP A 33 22.02 11.82 -2.18
C ASP A 33 21.38 10.94 -3.25
N ARG A 34 20.40 11.51 -3.97
CA ARG A 34 19.70 10.80 -5.02
C ARG A 34 20.67 10.50 -6.16
N THR A 35 20.92 9.22 -6.42
CA THR A 35 21.63 8.81 -7.63
C THR A 35 20.78 9.13 -8.87
N ALA A 36 21.29 9.98 -9.75
CA ALA A 36 20.63 10.26 -11.02
C ALA A 36 20.78 9.06 -11.97
N GLY A 37 19.69 8.68 -12.65
CA GLY A 37 19.68 7.63 -13.67
C GLY A 37 18.56 6.61 -13.48
N VAL A 38 18.39 5.75 -14.48
CA VAL A 38 17.47 4.62 -14.40
C VAL A 38 17.99 3.59 -13.38
N PRO A 39 17.11 2.92 -12.62
CA PRO A 39 17.53 1.83 -11.75
C PRO A 39 18.26 0.76 -12.55
N LYS A 40 19.45 0.35 -12.09
CA LYS A 40 20.17 -0.77 -12.69
C LYS A 40 19.54 -2.07 -12.18
N ILE A 41 19.03 -2.89 -13.10
CA ILE A 41 18.52 -4.22 -12.75
C ILE A 41 19.67 -5.05 -12.17
N THR A 42 19.47 -5.56 -10.97
CA THR A 42 20.44 -6.45 -10.31
C THR A 42 19.92 -7.88 -10.33
N GLY A 43 20.81 -8.87 -10.26
CA GLY A 43 20.43 -10.29 -10.26
C GLY A 43 19.47 -10.67 -9.12
N GLY A 44 19.47 -9.90 -8.02
CA GLY A 44 18.51 -10.06 -6.93
C GLY A 44 17.07 -9.77 -7.31
N TRP A 45 16.83 -8.85 -8.26
CA TRP A 45 15.48 -8.48 -8.72
C TRP A 45 14.88 -9.53 -9.65
N THR A 46 15.73 -10.21 -10.42
CA THR A 46 15.33 -11.26 -11.36
C THR A 46 15.37 -12.66 -10.77
N ARG A 47 15.86 -12.79 -9.52
CA ARG A 47 15.95 -14.09 -8.85
C ARG A 47 14.54 -14.62 -8.62
N LYS A 48 14.27 -15.82 -9.14
CA LYS A 48 13.03 -16.54 -8.81
C LYS A 48 13.03 -16.83 -7.31
N ALA A 49 11.90 -16.56 -6.66
CA ALA A 49 11.69 -17.02 -5.29
C ALA A 49 11.79 -18.55 -5.27
N LEU A 50 12.62 -19.07 -4.37
CA LEU A 50 12.80 -20.52 -4.19
C LEU A 50 11.58 -21.13 -3.48
N GLU A 51 10.97 -20.37 -2.57
CA GLU A 51 9.81 -20.76 -1.78
C GLU A 51 8.61 -19.90 -2.14
N LEU A 52 7.55 -20.54 -2.66
CA LEU A 52 6.30 -19.89 -3.08
C LEU A 52 5.11 -20.29 -2.20
N SER A 53 5.32 -21.10 -1.15
CA SER A 53 4.26 -21.58 -0.25
C SER A 53 3.46 -20.42 0.33
N GLN A 54 4.13 -19.42 0.90
CA GLN A 54 3.50 -18.21 1.43
C GLN A 54 2.76 -17.42 0.34
N VAL A 55 3.34 -17.30 -0.86
CA VAL A 55 2.71 -16.60 -2.00
C VAL A 55 1.41 -17.29 -2.38
N ASN A 56 1.41 -18.62 -2.46
CA ASN A 56 0.23 -19.41 -2.80
C ASN A 56 -0.86 -19.31 -1.71
N GLU A 57 -0.48 -19.30 -0.43
CA GLU A 57 -1.42 -19.07 0.68
C GLU A 57 -2.08 -17.69 0.57
N LEU A 58 -1.29 -16.64 0.32
CA LEU A 58 -1.80 -15.28 0.14
C LEU A 58 -2.71 -15.18 -1.09
N LEU A 59 -2.37 -15.83 -2.20
CA LEU A 59 -3.21 -15.87 -3.40
C LEU A 59 -4.56 -16.55 -3.13
N ALA A 60 -4.59 -17.62 -2.34
CA ALA A 60 -5.83 -18.28 -1.95
C ALA A 60 -6.72 -17.33 -1.11
N LYS A 61 -6.14 -16.60 -0.15
CA LYS A 61 -6.86 -15.60 0.65
C LYS A 61 -7.39 -14.45 -0.21
N ILE A 62 -6.59 -13.92 -1.14
CA ILE A 62 -7.02 -12.84 -2.05
C ILE A 62 -8.18 -13.32 -2.93
N LYS A 63 -8.13 -14.57 -3.40
CA LYS A 63 -9.22 -15.15 -4.19
C LYS A 63 -10.53 -15.22 -3.40
N ILE A 64 -10.50 -15.70 -2.16
CA ILE A 64 -11.68 -15.74 -1.29
C ILE A 64 -12.25 -14.32 -1.11
N LEU A 65 -11.41 -13.34 -0.76
CA LEU A 65 -11.84 -11.95 -0.59
C LEU A 65 -12.45 -11.38 -1.88
N LYS A 66 -11.88 -11.70 -3.04
CA LYS A 66 -12.44 -11.30 -4.34
C LYS A 66 -13.82 -11.92 -4.57
N ASP A 67 -13.95 -13.22 -4.31
CA ASP A 67 -15.21 -13.96 -4.48
C ASP A 67 -16.29 -13.45 -3.49
N ASP A 68 -15.89 -12.95 -2.32
CA ASP A 68 -16.73 -12.26 -1.33
C ASP A 68 -17.06 -10.79 -1.71
N GLY A 69 -16.61 -10.31 -2.88
CA GLY A 69 -16.96 -8.98 -3.39
C GLY A 69 -16.03 -7.84 -2.95
N VAL A 70 -14.85 -8.13 -2.38
CA VAL A 70 -13.84 -7.10 -2.14
C VAL A 70 -13.37 -6.51 -3.47
N THR A 71 -13.38 -5.18 -3.58
CA THR A 71 -12.97 -4.43 -4.77
C THR A 71 -11.72 -3.61 -4.47
N GLY A 72 -11.00 -3.15 -5.50
CA GLY A 72 -9.85 -2.29 -5.25
C GLY A 72 -10.23 -0.98 -4.54
N VAL A 73 -11.45 -0.47 -4.76
CA VAL A 73 -11.98 0.70 -4.03
C VAL A 73 -12.14 0.39 -2.54
N SER A 74 -12.68 -0.77 -2.17
CA SER A 74 -12.81 -1.14 -0.75
C SER A 74 -11.47 -1.42 -0.08
N VAL A 75 -10.48 -1.93 -0.82
CA VAL A 75 -9.09 -2.04 -0.34
C VAL A 75 -8.51 -0.65 -0.06
N MET A 76 -8.64 0.29 -0.99
CA MET A 76 -8.15 1.66 -0.81
C MET A 76 -8.87 2.38 0.33
N TYR A 77 -10.17 2.18 0.47
CA TYR A 77 -10.95 2.68 1.60
C TYR A 77 -10.42 2.14 2.94
N SER A 78 -10.19 0.83 3.04
CA SER A 78 -9.60 0.21 4.23
C SER A 78 -8.23 0.81 4.54
N TRP A 79 -7.38 0.99 3.52
CA TRP A 79 -6.05 1.58 3.69
C TRP A 79 -6.10 3.00 4.27
N ILE A 80 -6.93 3.87 3.70
CA ILE A 80 -7.10 5.25 4.18
C ILE A 80 -7.66 5.26 5.61
N GLY A 81 -8.65 4.41 5.89
CA GLY A 81 -9.26 4.27 7.21
C GLY A 81 -8.29 3.79 8.31
N ARG A 82 -7.21 3.09 7.95
CA ARG A 82 -6.16 2.72 8.91
C ARG A 82 -5.37 3.92 9.41
N ARG A 83 -5.30 5.03 8.65
CA ARG A 83 -4.52 6.23 9.02
C ARG A 83 -3.06 5.91 9.34
N ILE A 84 -2.47 4.98 8.58
CA ILE A 84 -1.07 4.55 8.70
C ILE A 84 -0.33 5.09 7.47
N GLN A 85 0.71 5.92 7.66
CA GLN A 85 1.52 6.38 6.53
C GLN A 85 2.30 5.20 5.91
N PRO A 86 2.47 5.15 4.58
CA PRO A 86 3.21 4.08 3.93
C PRO A 86 4.65 3.94 4.46
N LEU A 87 5.34 5.05 4.71
CA LEU A 87 6.76 5.10 5.06
C LEU A 87 7.06 5.27 6.56
N GLN A 88 6.04 5.33 7.42
CA GLN A 88 6.31 5.42 8.86
C GLN A 88 6.87 4.10 9.40
N GLN A 89 7.64 4.21 10.48
CA GLN A 89 7.97 3.05 11.30
C GLN A 89 6.70 2.47 11.90
N ARG A 90 6.43 1.19 11.62
CA ARG A 90 5.29 0.46 12.16
C ARG A 90 5.72 -0.35 13.38
N SER A 91 4.81 -0.50 14.34
CA SER A 91 4.99 -1.39 15.50
C SER A 91 5.00 -2.87 15.11
N HIS A 92 4.34 -3.20 13.99
CA HIS A 92 4.03 -4.56 13.54
C HIS A 92 4.31 -4.70 12.04
N PHE A 93 4.17 -5.92 11.51
CA PHE A 93 4.36 -6.12 10.07
C PHE A 93 3.33 -5.32 9.26
N GLY A 94 3.71 -4.87 8.06
CA GLY A 94 2.85 -4.00 7.24
C GLY A 94 1.50 -4.61 6.83
N PHE A 95 1.39 -5.95 6.87
CA PHE A 95 0.15 -6.69 6.59
C PHE A 95 -0.73 -6.87 7.84
N GLU A 96 -0.21 -6.61 9.04
CA GLU A 96 -0.96 -6.69 10.29
C GLU A 96 -1.67 -5.36 10.57
N TYR A 97 -2.82 -5.44 11.24
CA TYR A 97 -3.58 -4.28 11.67
C TYR A 97 -4.43 -4.62 12.88
N MET A 98 -4.20 -3.93 14.00
CA MET A 98 -4.92 -4.18 15.28
C MET A 98 -6.20 -3.34 15.44
N GLY A 99 -6.73 -2.77 14.37
CA GLY A 99 -7.92 -1.93 14.43
C GLY A 99 -7.63 -0.57 15.06
N LEU A 100 -8.58 -0.06 15.85
CA LEU A 100 -8.49 1.26 16.49
C LEU A 100 -7.37 1.36 17.54
N LYS A 101 -6.90 0.23 18.07
CA LYS A 101 -5.86 0.15 19.10
C LYS A 101 -4.44 0.00 18.51
N ASP A 102 -4.32 0.00 17.19
CA ASP A 102 -3.03 -0.14 16.53
C ASP A 102 -2.15 1.09 16.81
N PRO A 103 -0.99 0.93 17.45
CA PRO A 103 -0.15 2.06 17.86
C PRO A 103 0.54 2.73 16.66
N SER A 104 0.53 2.12 15.48
CA SER A 104 1.03 2.73 14.24
C SER A 104 0.04 3.73 13.62
N ARG A 105 -1.13 3.95 14.22
CA ARG A 105 -2.12 4.91 13.71
C ARG A 105 -1.71 6.34 14.07
N PHE A 106 -1.76 7.24 13.09
CA PHE A 106 -1.59 8.67 13.33
C PHE A 106 -2.78 9.31 14.06
N SER A 107 -3.97 8.72 13.94
CA SER A 107 -5.18 9.21 14.60
C SER A 107 -6.11 8.05 14.95
N THR A 108 -6.77 8.18 16.10
CA THR A 108 -7.85 7.30 16.56
C THR A 108 -9.21 7.69 15.98
N GLU A 109 -9.32 8.88 15.38
CA GLU A 109 -10.54 9.32 14.69
C GLU A 109 -10.85 8.40 13.52
N GLN A 110 -12.15 8.10 13.35
CA GLN A 110 -12.63 7.36 12.20
C GLN A 110 -12.86 8.32 11.04
N ILE A 111 -12.39 7.95 9.85
CA ILE A 111 -12.71 8.71 8.65
C ILE A 111 -14.17 8.47 8.27
N HIS A 112 -14.91 9.53 7.99
CA HIS A 112 -16.27 9.40 7.49
C HIS A 112 -16.26 8.75 6.12
N GLN A 113 -17.23 7.87 5.86
CA GLN A 113 -17.26 7.09 4.63
C GLN A 113 -17.23 7.99 3.37
N ALA A 114 -17.98 9.10 3.39
CA ALA A 114 -18.02 10.06 2.30
C ALA A 114 -16.65 10.73 2.06
N GLU A 115 -15.87 11.00 3.11
CA GLU A 115 -14.55 11.61 3.00
C GLU A 115 -13.52 10.63 2.44
N ALA A 116 -13.51 9.40 2.95
CA ALA A 116 -12.65 8.35 2.41
C ALA A 116 -13.00 8.01 0.95
N LEU A 117 -14.28 8.00 0.59
CA LEU A 117 -14.73 7.80 -0.79
C LEU A 117 -14.20 8.89 -1.74
N ARG A 118 -14.24 10.17 -1.33
CA ARG A 118 -13.65 11.28 -2.11
C ARG A 118 -12.15 11.14 -2.39
N GLN A 119 -11.43 10.41 -1.55
CA GLN A 119 -9.98 10.20 -1.72
C GLN A 119 -9.65 9.01 -2.63
N VAL A 120 -10.60 8.10 -2.86
CA VAL A 120 -10.40 6.88 -3.68
C VAL A 120 -11.12 6.93 -5.03
N SER A 121 -12.07 7.85 -5.20
CA SER A 121 -12.76 8.18 -6.47
C SER A 121 -11.92 9.14 -7.31
#